data_AF-K8XG96-F1
#
_entry.id   AF-K8XG96-F1
#
_cell.length_a   1.000
_cell.length_b   1.000
_cell.length_c   1.000
_cell.angle_alpha   90.00
_cell.angle_beta   90.00
_cell.angle_gamma   90.00
#
_symmetry.space_group_name_H-M   'P 1'
#
loop_
_entity.id
_entity.type
_entity.pdbx_description
1 polymer ?
#
loop_
_entity_poly.entity_id
_entity_poly.type
_entity_poly.pdbx_seq_one_letter_code
_entity_poly.pdbx_strand_id
1 'polypeptide(L)'
;MDTRGLLTTRQVLDLVEEHTGRTIAPGTFRAYVARGQAPAAAERIGREPLWRRREILAWLSKRPGTAGRPPSRPDQGTRHDG
;
A
#
# COMPACT_ATOMS: atom_id res chain seq x y z
N MET A 1 -13.28 0.29 -11.27
CA MET A 1 -13.51 1.62 -10.68
C MET A 1 -13.77 1.41 -9.20
N ASP A 2 -12.71 1.35 -8.39
CA ASP A 2 -12.78 1.03 -6.96
C ASP A 2 -13.30 2.23 -6.17
N THR A 3 -14.63 2.37 -6.15
CA THR A 3 -15.36 3.58 -5.76
C THR A 3 -15.21 4.02 -4.30
N ARG A 4 -14.49 3.26 -3.46
CA ARG A 4 -14.29 3.60 -2.03
C ARG A 4 -12.86 4.03 -1.70
N GLY A 5 -11.88 3.80 -2.56
CA GLY A 5 -10.48 4.13 -2.28
C GLY A 5 -9.93 3.47 -0.99
N LEU A 6 -10.55 2.37 -0.55
CA LEU A 6 -10.10 1.55 0.58
C LEU A 6 -9.23 0.42 0.06
N LEU A 7 -8.11 0.18 0.72
CA LEU A 7 -7.11 -0.82 0.38
C LEU A 7 -7.03 -1.86 1.50
N THR A 8 -7.05 -3.13 1.13
CA THR A 8 -6.71 -4.24 2.04
C THR A 8 -5.23 -4.23 2.39
N THR A 9 -4.83 -5.02 3.38
CA THR A 9 -3.41 -5.18 3.75
C THR A 9 -2.58 -5.51 2.50
N ARG A 10 -3.03 -6.47 1.68
CA ARG A 10 -2.35 -6.90 0.45
C ARG A 10 -2.15 -5.74 -0.54
N GLN A 11 -3.21 -4.96 -0.81
CA GLN A 11 -3.15 -3.83 -1.74
C GLN A 11 -2.26 -2.68 -1.23
N VAL A 12 -2.18 -2.49 0.10
CA VAL A 12 -1.24 -1.52 0.66
C VAL A 12 0.20 -1.97 0.40
N LEU A 13 0.51 -3.25 0.59
CA LEU A 13 1.87 -3.76 0.35
C LEU A 13 2.26 -3.63 -1.13
N ASP A 14 1.35 -3.96 -2.03
CA ASP A 14 1.51 -3.79 -3.48
C ASP A 14 1.82 -2.33 -3.82
N LEU A 15 1.00 -1.39 -3.31
CA LEU A 15 1.22 0.04 -3.51
C LEU A 15 2.55 0.55 -2.92
N VAL A 16 2.98 0.00 -1.78
CA VAL A 16 4.27 0.34 -1.18
C VAL A 16 5.42 -0.16 -2.06
N GLU A 17 5.33 -1.38 -2.58
CA GLU A 17 6.31 -1.94 -3.49
C GLU A 17 6.36 -1.14 -4.79
N GLU A 18 5.22 -0.84 -5.39
CA GLU A 18 5.13 -0.02 -6.60
C GLU A 18 5.76 1.37 -6.39
N HIS A 19 5.54 2.00 -5.24
CA HIS A 19 6.01 3.37 -4.99
C HIS A 19 7.45 3.46 -4.49
N THR A 20 7.95 2.45 -3.78
CA THR A 20 9.27 2.46 -3.13
C THR A 20 10.28 1.49 -3.75
N GLY A 21 9.82 0.58 -4.61
CA GLY A 21 10.61 -0.54 -5.14
C GLY A 21 11.01 -1.56 -4.07
N ARG A 22 10.39 -1.55 -2.88
CA ARG A 22 10.72 -2.44 -1.77
C ARG A 22 9.50 -3.21 -1.30
N THR A 23 9.62 -4.53 -1.32
CA THR A 23 8.64 -5.42 -0.70
C THR A 23 8.76 -5.36 0.82
N ILE A 24 7.64 -5.14 1.50
CA ILE A 24 7.56 -5.21 2.95
C ILE A 24 6.61 -6.34 3.37
N ALA A 25 6.92 -7.00 4.48
CA ALA A 25 6.04 -8.03 5.02
C ALA A 25 4.78 -7.40 5.65
N PRO A 26 3.62 -8.09 5.61
CA PRO A 26 2.38 -7.62 6.28
C PRO A 26 2.58 -7.36 7.77
N GLY A 27 3.39 -8.18 8.45
CA GLY A 27 3.74 -7.99 9.86
C GLY A 27 4.52 -6.70 10.11
N THR A 28 5.43 -6.34 9.21
CA THR A 28 6.19 -5.08 9.27
C THR A 28 5.28 -3.89 9.09
N PHE A 29 4.36 -3.94 8.13
CA PHE A 29 3.39 -2.88 7.94
C PHE A 29 2.50 -2.69 9.18
N ARG A 30 1.97 -3.79 9.73
CA ARG A 30 1.19 -3.75 10.98
C ARG A 30 1.99 -3.19 12.16
N ALA A 31 3.28 -3.51 12.26
CA ALA A 31 4.17 -2.94 13.27
C ALA A 31 4.34 -1.41 13.09
N TYR A 32 4.44 -0.92 11.85
CA TYR A 32 4.44 0.53 11.60
C TYR A 32 3.13 1.19 12.03
N VAL A 33 1.99 0.56 11.76
CA VAL A 33 0.68 1.07 12.20
C VAL A 33 0.61 1.10 13.73
N ALA A 34 1.00 0.02 14.40
CA ALA A 34 1.00 -0.05 15.87
C ALA A 34 1.94 0.98 16.53
N ARG A 35 3.04 1.35 15.85
CA ARG A 35 3.99 2.37 16.30
C ARG A 35 3.58 3.81 15.92
N GLY A 36 2.45 3.99 15.23
CA GLY A 36 2.02 5.29 14.71
C GLY A 36 2.91 5.84 13.58
N GLN A 37 3.76 5.00 12.99
CA GLN A 37 4.64 5.36 11.87
C GLN A 37 3.97 5.22 10.51
N ALA A 38 2.85 4.51 10.43
CA ALA A 38 2.01 4.35 9.24
C ALA A 38 0.55 4.72 9.57
N PRO A 39 -0.28 5.01 8.54
CA PRO A 39 -1.67 5.38 8.75
C PRO A 39 -2.45 4.28 9.48
N ALA A 40 -3.33 4.68 10.40
CA ALA A 40 -4.27 3.76 11.02
C ALA A 40 -5.24 3.19 9.98
N ALA A 41 -5.77 2.00 10.25
CA ALA A 41 -6.86 1.45 9.44
C ALA A 41 -8.07 2.37 9.57
N ALA A 42 -8.59 2.83 8.44
CA ALA A 42 -9.74 3.72 8.38
C ALA A 42 -11.05 2.96 8.59
N GLU A 43 -11.10 1.70 8.17
CA GLU A 43 -12.26 0.84 8.32
C GLU A 43 -11.80 -0.60 8.57
N ARG A 44 -12.72 -1.47 9.00
CA ARG A 44 -12.46 -2.91 9.13
C ARG A 44 -13.70 -3.67 8.70
N ILE A 45 -13.56 -4.54 7.70
CA ILE A 45 -14.62 -5.45 7.28
C ILE A 45 -14.34 -6.81 7.92
N GLY A 46 -15.16 -7.17 8.91
CA GLY A 46 -14.95 -8.38 9.72
C GLY A 46 -13.60 -8.34 10.45
N ARG A 47 -12.63 -9.15 10.01
CA ARG A 47 -11.26 -9.21 10.56
C ARG A 47 -10.22 -8.52 9.67
N GLU A 48 -10.61 -8.05 8.48
CA GLU A 48 -9.69 -7.41 7.54
C GLU A 48 -9.69 -5.88 7.74
N PRO A 49 -8.57 -5.30 8.22
CA PRO A 49 -8.40 -3.85 8.25
C PRO A 49 -8.27 -3.27 6.84
N LEU A 50 -8.85 -2.08 6.64
CA LEU A 50 -8.84 -1.34 5.39
C LEU A 50 -8.25 0.05 5.60
N TRP A 51 -7.43 0.49 4.65
CA TRP A 51 -6.76 1.79 4.69
C TRP A 51 -7.21 2.67 3.54
N ARG A 52 -7.31 3.98 3.78
CA ARG A 52 -7.57 4.93 2.70
C ARG A 52 -6.33 5.06 1.82
N ARG A 53 -6.48 4.79 0.52
CA ARG A 53 -5.41 4.95 -0.49
C ARG A 53 -4.73 6.31 -0.40
N ARG A 54 -5.51 7.39 -0.23
CA ARG A 54 -4.99 8.75 -0.11
C ARG A 54 -4.05 8.94 1.08
N GLU A 55 -4.33 8.30 2.21
CA GLU A 55 -3.48 8.41 3.41
C GLU A 55 -2.20 7.60 3.25
N ILE A 56 -2.29 6.41 2.65
CA ILE A 56 -1.12 5.59 2.31
C ILE A 56 -0.21 6.35 1.33
N LEU A 57 -0.76 6.96 0.28
CA LEU A 57 0.00 7.79 -0.65
C LEU A 57 0.66 8.99 0.05
N ALA A 58 -0.09 9.72 0.89
CA ALA A 58 0.45 10.85 1.64
C ALA A 58 1.58 10.43 2.59
N TRP A 59 1.44 9.26 3.22
CA TRP A 59 2.49 8.67 4.04
C TRP A 59 3.73 8.30 3.23
N LEU A 60 3.55 7.67 2.06
CA LEU A 60 4.64 7.33 1.15
C LEU A 60 5.40 8.57 0.67
N SER A 61 4.70 9.65 0.33
CA SER A 61 5.33 10.92 -0.07
C SER A 61 6.09 11.62 1.07
N LYS A 62 5.71 11.39 2.33
CA LYS A 62 6.35 11.99 3.51
C LYS A 62 7.54 11.18 4.03
N ARG A 63 7.79 9.96 3.53
CA ARG A 63 8.89 9.13 4.01
C ARG A 63 10.24 9.77 3.63
N PRO A 64 11.09 10.14 4.61
CA PRO A 64 12.45 10.57 4.34
C PRO A 64 13.25 9.35 3.83
N GLY A 65 13.55 9.34 2.53
CA GLY A 65 14.20 8.23 1.84
C GLY A 65 13.75 8.01 0.39
N THR A 66 12.65 8.65 -0.05
CA THR A 66 12.13 8.55 -1.42
C THR A 66 12.52 9.78 -2.26
N ALA A 67 13.83 10.05 -2.38
CA ALA A 67 14.32 10.88 -3.47
C ALA A 67 14.77 9.95 -4.60
N GLY A 68 13.96 9.85 -5.65
CA GLY A 68 14.43 9.44 -6.98
C GLY A 68 14.34 7.96 -7.33
N ARG A 69 13.12 7.46 -7.60
CA ARG A 69 12.89 6.70 -8.85
C ARG A 69 11.39 6.63 -9.15
N PRO A 70 10.89 7.14 -10.29
CA PRO A 70 9.57 6.75 -10.76
C PRO A 70 9.60 5.24 -11.06
N PRO A 71 8.56 4.46 -10.71
CA PRO A 71 8.51 3.07 -11.12
C PRO A 71 8.37 3.02 -12.65
N SER A 72 9.36 2.41 -13.31
CA SER A 72 9.13 1.81 -14.61
C SER A 72 8.05 0.76 -14.42
N ARG A 73 6.85 1.09 -14.89
CA ARG A 73 5.68 0.22 -15.06
C ARG A 73 6.12 -1.23 -15.33
N PRO A 74 5.82 -2.21 -14.46
CA PRO A 74 5.89 -3.58 -14.87
C PRO A 74 4.74 -3.81 -15.87
N ASP A 75 5.14 -4.23 -17.06
CA ASP A 75 4.41 -5.11 -17.96
C ASP A 75 3.14 -5.71 -17.33
N GLN A 76 1.98 -5.18 -17.74
CA GLN A 76 0.70 -5.78 -17.38
C GLN A 76 0.56 -7.05 -18.25
N GLY A 77 1.11 -8.16 -17.75
CA GLY A 77 0.87 -9.48 -18.27
C GLY A 77 -0.61 -9.83 -18.16
N THR A 78 -1.36 -9.52 -19.20
CA THR A 78 -2.65 -10.16 -19.52
C THR A 78 -2.43 -11.66 -19.55
N ARG A 79 -2.88 -12.33 -18.48
CA ARG A 79 -3.21 -13.76 -18.47
C ARG A 79 -4.53 -13.93 -17.75
N HIS A 80 -5.61 -13.71 -18.49
CA HIS A 80 -6.86 -14.48 -18.37
C HIS A 80 -6.79 -15.44 -19.57
N ASP A 81 -6.40 -16.69 -19.34
CA ASP A 81 -7.30 -17.86 -19.17
C ASP A 81 -7.68 -18.44 -20.53
N GLY A 82 -7.38 -19.73 -20.71
CA GLY A 82 -7.52 -20.49 -21.97
C GLY A 82 -8.71 -21.44 -21.96
#